data_AF-A0A955RZL6-F1
#
_entry.id   AF-A0A955RZL6-F1
#
_cell.length_a   1.000
_cell.length_b   1.000
_cell.length_c   1.000
_cell.angle_alpha   90.00
_cell.angle_beta   90.00
_cell.angle_gamma   90.00
#
_symmetry.space_group_name_H-M   'P 1'
#
loop_
_entity.id
_entity.type
_entity.pdbx_description
1 polymer ?
#
loop_
_entity_poly.entity_id
_entity_poly.type
_entity_poly.pdbx_seq_one_letter_code
_entity_poly.pdbx_strand_id
1 'polypeptide(L)'
;MHDHYYNDAIVLPNRKHFRLRIDQQIVGYMQMRSGKKIFYSKDNYWWTSNKIPYSAFDRSTEIFDVNRVMLFEHDVVILKKKENDKFTRRGWIVWNEACDQPVIKILEEYTEIVFENDPSNAPFSNDIKAISQLFQVT
;
A
#
# COMPACT_ATOMS: atom_id res chain seq x y z
N MET A 1 27.42 -16.54 6.70
CA MET A 1 26.73 -15.43 7.38
C MET A 1 27.10 -14.17 6.60
N HIS A 2 26.28 -13.81 5.61
CA HIS A 2 26.51 -12.67 4.72
C HIS A 2 25.20 -11.89 4.70
N ASP A 3 25.19 -10.77 5.41
CA ASP A 3 24.09 -9.81 5.38
C ASP A 3 24.18 -9.05 4.06
N HIS A 4 23.33 -9.42 3.10
CA HIS A 4 23.14 -8.69 1.87
C HIS A 4 22.34 -7.41 2.16
N TYR A 5 23.05 -6.35 2.50
CA TYR A 5 22.53 -4.99 2.36
C TYR A 5 22.32 -4.71 0.87
N TYR A 6 21.05 -4.59 0.45
CA TYR A 6 20.67 -4.12 -0.88
C TYR A 6 21.18 -2.68 -1.10
N ASN A 7 22.40 -2.58 -1.65
CA ASN A 7 22.93 -1.41 -2.31
C ASN A 7 22.65 -1.58 -3.80
N ASP A 8 21.52 -1.10 -4.29
CA ASP A 8 21.39 -0.73 -5.70
C ASP A 8 20.39 0.41 -5.85
N ALA A 9 20.85 1.44 -6.55
CA ALA A 9 20.18 2.71 -6.74
C ALA A 9 18.93 2.54 -7.61
N ILE A 10 17.76 2.72 -7.01
CA ILE A 10 16.51 2.89 -7.77
C ILE A 10 16.09 4.36 -7.67
N VAL A 11 16.35 5.10 -8.75
CA VAL A 11 15.77 6.43 -8.99
C VAL A 11 14.27 6.22 -9.20
N LEU A 12 13.47 6.47 -8.17
CA LEU A 12 12.01 6.42 -8.22
C LEU A 12 11.44 7.84 -7.98
N PRO A 13 10.22 8.12 -8.48
CA PRO A 13 9.62 9.45 -8.50
C PRO A 13 9.50 10.07 -7.10
N ASN A 14 9.44 11.40 -7.07
CA ASN A 14 9.94 12.30 -6.02
C ASN A 14 9.48 12.11 -4.56
N ARG A 15 8.57 11.19 -4.23
CA ARG A 15 8.26 10.76 -2.86
C ARG A 15 7.91 9.27 -2.86
N LYS A 16 8.47 8.49 -1.93
CA LYS A 16 8.00 7.13 -1.64
C LYS A 16 7.41 7.09 -0.25
N HIS A 17 6.28 6.43 -0.09
CA HIS A 17 5.64 6.18 1.20
C HIS A 17 5.60 4.68 1.50
N PHE A 18 5.87 4.33 2.75
CA PHE A 18 5.88 2.95 3.21
C PHE A 18 5.22 2.85 4.59
N ARG A 19 4.55 1.72 4.82
CA ARG A 19 4.07 1.32 6.14
C ARG A 19 5.06 0.36 6.76
N LEU A 20 5.50 0.62 7.99
CA LEU A 20 6.53 -0.14 8.68
C LEU A 20 5.91 -1.17 9.61
N ARG A 21 6.48 -2.38 9.64
CA ARG A 21 5.98 -3.50 10.45
C ARG A 21 7.08 -4.16 11.29
N ILE A 22 6.67 -4.66 12.45
CA ILE A 22 7.35 -5.74 13.16
C ILE A 22 6.36 -6.88 13.24
N ASP A 23 6.69 -8.00 12.60
CA ASP A 23 5.79 -9.13 12.41
C ASP A 23 4.46 -8.67 11.77
N GLN A 24 3.34 -8.82 12.47
CA GLN A 24 2.01 -8.41 12.01
C GLN A 24 1.60 -7.02 12.54
N GLN A 25 2.44 -6.36 13.33
CA GLN A 25 2.11 -5.06 13.94
C GLN A 25 2.64 -3.90 13.09
N ILE A 26 1.75 -2.96 12.77
CA ILE A 26 2.15 -1.66 12.21
C ILE A 26 2.82 -0.85 13.32
N VAL A 27 4.08 -0.47 13.11
CA VAL A 27 4.89 0.30 14.08
C VAL A 27 5.12 1.75 13.67
N GLY A 28 4.77 2.09 12.43
CA GLY A 28 4.83 3.45 11.92
C GLY A 28 4.88 3.49 10.39
N TYR A 29 5.43 4.59 9.88
CA TYR A 29 5.48 4.92 8.47
C TYR A 29 6.83 5.54 8.14
N MET A 30 7.27 5.36 6.89
CA MET A 30 8.46 5.96 6.34
C MET A 30 8.12 6.72 5.06
N GLN A 31 8.71 7.91 4.91
CA GLN A 31 8.63 8.67 3.69
C GLN A 31 10.02 9.06 3.21
N MET A 32 10.31 8.79 1.95
CA MET A 32 11.47 9.34 1.26
C MET A 32 11.04 10.63 0.57
N ARG A 33 11.69 11.76 0.87
CA ARG A 33 11.45 13.06 0.22
C ARG A 33 12.69 13.50 -0.55
N SER A 34 12.48 14.09 -1.73
CA SER A 34 13.55 14.70 -2.54
C SER A 34 14.73 13.74 -2.77
N GLY A 35 14.41 12.48 -3.06
CA GLY A 35 15.35 11.42 -3.44
C GLY A 35 16.30 10.89 -2.36
N LYS A 36 16.50 11.58 -1.22
CA LYS A 36 17.50 11.18 -0.21
C LYS A 36 17.12 11.38 1.24
N LYS A 37 16.17 12.26 1.57
CA LYS A 37 15.81 12.52 2.97
C LYS A 37 14.75 11.53 3.42
N ILE A 38 15.06 10.73 4.42
CA ILE A 38 14.12 9.78 5.02
C ILE A 38 13.51 10.42 6.26
N PHE A 39 12.19 10.34 6.35
CA PHE A 39 11.42 10.75 7.51
C PHE A 39 10.56 9.59 8.00
N TYR A 40 10.28 9.60 9.29
CA TYR A 40 9.52 8.58 9.99
C TYR A 40 8.37 9.22 10.77
N SER A 41 7.26 8.51 10.83
CA SER A 41 6.07 8.92 11.58
C SER A 41 5.46 7.72 12.29
N LYS A 42 4.94 7.89 13.50
CA LYS A 42 4.18 6.83 14.18
C LYS A 42 2.71 6.76 13.70
N ASP A 43 2.19 7.85 13.16
CA ASP A 43 0.76 8.02 12.86
C ASP A 43 0.47 8.47 11.43
N ASN A 44 1.50 8.61 10.59
CA ASN A 44 1.45 9.09 9.20
C ASN A 44 1.20 10.61 9.03
N TYR A 45 1.11 11.38 10.12
CA TYR A 45 0.88 12.83 10.10
C TYR A 45 2.10 13.61 10.59
N TRP A 46 2.73 13.18 11.68
CA TRP A 46 3.88 13.86 12.27
C TRP A 46 5.19 13.19 11.87
N TRP A 47 5.99 13.89 11.07
CA TRP A 47 7.21 13.35 10.45
C TRP A 47 8.47 13.90 11.11
N THR A 48 9.38 13.01 11.47
CA THR A 48 10.66 13.33 12.10
C THR A 48 11.81 12.56 11.44
N SER A 49 13.06 12.92 11.74
CA SER A 49 14.23 12.12 11.33
C SER A 49 14.52 10.94 12.27
N ASN A 50 13.72 10.75 13.33
CA ASN A 50 13.96 9.69 14.31
C ASN A 50 13.56 8.34 13.72
N LYS A 51 14.55 7.48 13.48
CA LYS A 51 14.32 6.15 12.92
C LYS A 51 13.42 5.31 13.82
N ILE A 52 12.40 4.70 13.21
CA ILE A 52 11.57 3.68 13.85
C ILE A 52 12.17 2.30 13.51
N PRO A 53 12.40 1.41 14.49
CA PRO A 53 12.77 0.03 14.21
C PRO A 53 11.63 -0.72 13.49
N TYR A 54 11.96 -1.52 12.47
CA TYR A 54 11.03 -2.36 11.73
C TYR A 54 11.76 -3.58 11.16
N SER A 55 11.04 -4.68 10.94
CA SER A 55 11.56 -5.89 10.27
C SER A 55 11.02 -6.07 8.86
N ALA A 56 9.89 -5.42 8.53
CA ALA A 56 9.29 -5.43 7.20
C ALA A 56 8.65 -4.07 6.87
N PHE A 57 8.32 -3.86 5.59
CA PHE A 57 7.56 -2.71 5.13
C PHE A 57 6.61 -3.09 4.01
N ASP A 58 5.52 -2.32 3.85
CA ASP A 58 4.62 -2.38 2.72
C ASP A 58 4.77 -1.12 1.86
N ARG A 59 4.74 -1.28 0.55
CA ARG A 59 4.70 -0.16 -0.40
C ARG A 59 3.35 0.53 -0.35
N SER A 60 3.34 1.86 -0.37
CA SER A 60 2.11 2.64 -0.58
C SER A 60 1.67 2.52 -2.03
N THR A 61 0.36 2.43 -2.26
CA THR A 61 -0.23 2.55 -3.59
C THR A 61 -0.48 4.00 -4.00
N GLU A 62 -0.30 4.96 -3.08
CA GLU A 62 -0.69 6.38 -3.19
C GLU A 62 -2.20 6.60 -3.42
N ILE A 63 -3.01 5.54 -3.33
CA ILE A 63 -4.45 5.57 -3.52
C ILE A 63 -5.12 5.54 -2.14
N PHE A 64 -6.23 6.27 -2.04
CA PHE A 64 -7.02 6.37 -0.82
C PHE A 64 -8.36 5.68 -1.01
N ASP A 65 -8.86 5.04 0.04
CA ASP A 65 -10.23 4.53 0.05
C ASP A 65 -11.28 5.64 0.27
N VAL A 66 -12.56 5.26 0.27
CA VAL A 66 -13.68 6.17 0.57
C VAL A 66 -13.61 6.83 1.95
N ASN A 67 -12.84 6.29 2.90
CA ASN A 67 -12.62 6.87 4.23
C ASN A 67 -11.35 7.73 4.28
N ARG A 68 -10.70 7.98 3.14
CA ARG A 68 -9.44 8.72 3.01
C ARG A 68 -8.27 8.07 3.74
N VAL A 69 -8.31 6.74 3.87
CA VAL A 69 -7.18 5.94 4.35
C VAL A 69 -6.35 5.51 3.16
N MET A 70 -5.05 5.83 3.19
CA MET A 70 -4.09 5.39 2.17
C MET A 70 -3.96 3.87 2.19
N LEU A 71 -3.97 3.28 1.01
CA LEU A 71 -3.82 1.85 0.81
C LEU A 71 -2.35 1.47 0.63
N PHE A 72 -2.03 0.30 1.14
CA PHE A 72 -0.70 -0.26 1.09
C PHE A 72 -0.76 -1.69 0.57
N GLU A 73 0.38 -2.16 0.11
CA GLU A 73 0.61 -3.59 -0.10
C GLU A 73 0.18 -4.40 1.13
N HIS A 74 -0.35 -5.58 0.87
CA HIS A 74 -0.97 -6.48 1.85
C HIS A 74 -2.27 -5.99 2.49
N ASP A 75 -2.86 -4.88 2.05
CA ASP A 75 -4.22 -4.53 2.45
C ASP A 75 -5.25 -5.41 1.74
N VAL A 76 -6.29 -5.78 2.49
CA VAL A 76 -7.51 -6.38 1.95
C VAL A 76 -8.51 -5.27 1.66
N VAL A 77 -9.13 -5.32 0.49
CA VAL A 77 -10.09 -4.31 0.02
C VAL A 77 -11.42 -4.97 -0.33
N ILE A 78 -12.51 -4.22 -0.16
CA ILE A 78 -13.81 -4.60 -0.69
C ILE A 78 -14.17 -3.66 -1.83
N LEU A 79 -14.40 -4.25 -2.99
CA LEU A 79 -14.82 -3.55 -4.19
C LEU A 79 -16.35 -3.59 -4.25
N LYS A 80 -16.98 -2.42 -4.39
CA LYS A 80 -18.44 -2.29 -4.51
C LYS A 80 -18.76 -1.56 -5.80
N LYS A 81 -19.66 -2.12 -6.62
CA LYS A 81 -20.14 -1.39 -7.80
C LYS A 81 -21.16 -0.35 -7.35
N LYS A 82 -20.96 0.92 -7.70
CA LYS A 82 -21.84 2.05 -7.29
C LYS A 82 -23.33 1.83 -7.59
N GLU A 83 -23.62 1.13 -8.67
CA GLU A 83 -24.99 0.88 -9.15
C GLU A 83 -25.66 -0.34 -8.50
N ASN A 84 -24.91 -1.17 -7.76
CA ASN A 84 -25.43 -2.42 -7.21
C ASN A 84 -24.72 -2.78 -5.90
N ASP A 85 -25.30 -2.37 -4.78
CA ASP A 85 -24.82 -2.66 -3.42
C ASP A 85 -24.70 -4.16 -3.09
N LYS A 86 -25.35 -5.04 -3.88
CA LYS A 86 -25.25 -6.50 -3.70
C LYS A 86 -23.98 -7.08 -4.32
N PHE A 87 -23.29 -6.33 -5.18
CA PHE A 87 -22.04 -6.78 -5.77
C PHE A 87 -20.87 -6.32 -4.92
N THR A 88 -20.32 -7.25 -4.14
CA THR A 88 -19.12 -7.05 -3.33
C THR A 88 -18.09 -8.10 -3.67
N ARG A 89 -16.89 -7.70 -4.07
CA ARG A 89 -15.72 -8.59 -4.22
C ARG A 89 -14.67 -8.27 -3.18
N ARG A 90 -13.92 -9.27 -2.74
CA ARG A 90 -12.76 -9.04 -1.88
C ARG A 90 -11.49 -9.19 -2.71
N GLY A 91 -10.52 -8.36 -2.41
CA GLY A 91 -9.23 -8.43 -3.05
C GLY A 91 -8.10 -8.18 -2.07
N TRP A 92 -6.93 -8.67 -2.43
CA TRP A 92 -5.68 -8.44 -1.73
C TRP A 92 -4.80 -7.55 -2.62
N ILE A 93 -4.25 -6.47 -2.07
CA ILE A 93 -3.27 -5.62 -2.76
C ILE A 93 -1.89 -6.28 -2.73
N VAL A 94 -1.39 -6.67 -3.90
CA VAL A 94 -0.03 -7.19 -4.07
C VAL A 94 0.73 -6.29 -5.02
N TRP A 95 2.06 -6.28 -4.92
CA TRP A 95 2.86 -5.63 -5.94
C TRP A 95 3.17 -6.57 -7.10
N ASN A 96 2.98 -6.07 -8.31
CA ASN A 96 3.44 -6.74 -9.52
C ASN A 96 4.87 -6.27 -9.83
N GLU A 97 5.85 -7.14 -9.52
CA GLU A 97 7.27 -6.85 -9.74
C GLU A 97 7.64 -6.69 -11.23
N ALA A 98 6.86 -7.26 -12.15
CA ALA A 98 7.16 -7.17 -13.59
C ALA A 98 6.91 -5.76 -14.15
N CYS A 99 5.98 -5.00 -13.56
CA CYS A 99 5.64 -3.64 -13.98
C CYS A 99 5.84 -2.57 -12.90
N ASP A 100 6.35 -2.94 -11.73
CA ASP A 100 6.55 -2.06 -10.56
C ASP A 100 5.30 -1.27 -10.18
N GLN A 101 4.14 -1.95 -10.15
CA GLN A 101 2.85 -1.34 -9.82
C GLN A 101 2.05 -2.21 -8.86
N PRO A 102 1.21 -1.61 -8.00
CA PRO A 102 0.26 -2.37 -7.21
C PRO A 102 -0.84 -2.93 -8.11
N VAL A 103 -1.35 -4.11 -7.74
CA VAL A 103 -2.53 -4.75 -8.33
C VAL A 103 -3.40 -5.33 -7.22
N ILE A 104 -4.71 -5.42 -7.47
CA ILE A 104 -5.66 -6.09 -6.59
C ILE A 104 -5.90 -7.50 -7.16
N LYS A 105 -5.47 -8.52 -6.42
CA LYS A 105 -5.85 -9.91 -6.69
C LYS A 105 -7.21 -10.19 -6.08
N ILE A 106 -8.20 -10.51 -6.90
CA ILE A 106 -9.53 -10.90 -6.39
C ILE A 106 -9.42 -12.27 -5.73
N LEU A 107 -10.01 -12.44 -4.54
CA LEU A 107 -9.87 -13.67 -3.77
C LEU A 107 -10.77 -14.78 -4.30
N GLU A 108 -11.95 -14.42 -4.81
CA GLU A 108 -12.95 -15.37 -5.29
C GLU A 108 -12.75 -15.76 -6.76
N GLU A 109 -11.92 -15.02 -7.49
CA GLU A 109 -11.73 -15.18 -8.93
C GLU A 109 -10.23 -15.03 -9.23
N TYR A 110 -9.63 -15.89 -10.06
CA TYR A 110 -8.23 -15.76 -10.50
C TYR A 110 -8.06 -14.58 -11.48
N THR A 111 -8.48 -13.39 -11.06
CA THR A 111 -8.50 -12.15 -11.82
C THR A 111 -7.74 -11.08 -11.06
N GLU A 112 -7.02 -10.24 -11.81
CA GLU A 112 -6.25 -9.13 -11.27
C GLU A 112 -6.83 -7.82 -11.80
N ILE A 113 -6.87 -6.80 -10.93
CA ILE A 113 -7.24 -5.43 -11.28
C ILE A 113 -6.00 -4.56 -11.07
N VAL A 114 -5.54 -3.90 -12.12
CA VAL A 114 -4.40 -2.98 -12.06
C VAL A 114 -4.88 -1.61 -11.60
N PHE A 115 -4.11 -0.96 -10.73
CA PHE A 115 -4.35 0.45 -10.40
C PHE A 115 -3.87 1.32 -11.57
N GLU A 116 -4.80 1.84 -12.36
CA GLU A 116 -4.47 2.81 -13.41
C GLU A 116 -4.08 4.15 -12.77
N ASN A 117 -2.86 4.61 -13.03
CA ASN A 117 -2.30 5.88 -12.52
C ASN A 117 -2.88 7.13 -13.19
N ASP A 118 -4.03 7.03 -13.86
CA ASP A 118 -4.69 8.14 -14.52
C ASP A 118 -5.83 8.67 -13.62
N PRO A 119 -5.69 9.85 -13.00
CA PRO A 119 -6.75 10.42 -12.16
C PRO A 119 -8.03 10.76 -12.93
N SER A 120 -8.00 10.80 -14.26
CA SER A 120 -9.19 10.99 -15.11
C SER A 120 -9.85 9.68 -15.55
N ASN A 121 -9.12 8.56 -15.50
CA ASN A 121 -9.62 7.23 -15.82
C ASN A 121 -9.77 6.32 -14.61
N ALA A 122 -9.33 6.71 -13.41
CA ALA A 122 -9.42 5.93 -12.19
C ALA A 122 -10.85 5.37 -12.01
N PRO A 123 -11.11 4.09 -12.36
CA PRO A 123 -12.45 3.51 -12.27
C PRO A 123 -12.94 3.36 -10.82
N PHE A 124 -12.10 3.77 -9.86
CA PHE A 124 -12.06 3.26 -8.50
C PHE A 124 -12.26 4.32 -7.43
N SER A 125 -12.16 5.62 -7.75
CA SER A 125 -12.17 6.68 -6.72
C SER A 125 -13.48 6.76 -5.93
N ASN A 126 -14.58 6.23 -6.47
CA ASN A 126 -15.89 6.21 -5.82
C ASN A 126 -16.41 4.80 -5.44
N ASP A 127 -15.69 3.74 -5.80
CA ASP A 127 -16.22 2.36 -5.82
C ASP A 127 -15.38 1.39 -4.94
N ILE A 128 -14.27 1.84 -4.35
CA ILE A 128 -13.44 1.04 -3.45
C ILE A 128 -13.67 1.44 -1.99
N LYS A 129 -14.32 0.54 -1.22
CA LYS A 129 -14.33 0.62 0.23
C LYS A 129 -13.28 -0.34 0.79
N ALA A 130 -12.12 0.18 1.16
CA ALA A 130 -11.17 -0.64 1.89
C ALA A 130 -11.72 -0.95 3.28
N ILE A 131 -11.56 -2.20 3.68
CA ILE A 131 -11.67 -2.61 5.07
C ILE A 131 -10.25 -2.93 5.45
N SER A 132 -9.50 -1.95 5.94
CA SER A 132 -8.18 -2.19 6.54
C SER A 132 -8.39 -3.05 7.78
N GLN A 133 -8.42 -4.36 7.59
CA GLN A 133 -8.39 -5.35 8.65
C GLN A 133 -7.19 -6.25 8.38
N LEU A 134 -6.14 -6.00 9.17
CA LEU A 134 -5.05 -6.94 9.41
C LEU A 134 -5.64 -8.31 9.72
N PHE A 135 -5.33 -9.31 8.90
CA PHE A 135 -5.67 -10.69 9.21
C PHE A 135 -4.73 -11.19 10.29
N GLN A 136 -5.27 -11.58 11.45
CA GLN A 136 -4.58 -12.44 12.39
C GLN A 136 -4.78 -13.88 11.92
N VAL A 137 -3.70 -14.55 11.51
CA VAL A 137 -3.73 -16.01 11.35
C VAL A 137 -3.68 -16.59 12.77
N THR A 138 -4.77 -17.23 13.19
CA THR A 138 -4.84 -17.97 14.46
C THR A 138 -4.23 -19.35 14.30
#